data_AF-A0A8T4LRJ6-F1
#
_entry.id   AF-A0A8T4LRJ6-F1
#
_cell.length_a   1.000
_cell.length_b   1.000
_cell.length_c   1.000
_cell.angle_alpha   90.00
_cell.angle_beta   90.00
_cell.angle_gamma   90.00
#
_symmetry.space_group_name_H-M   'P 1'
#
loop_
_entity.id
_entity.type
_entity.pdbx_description
1 polymer ?
#
loop_
_entity_poly.entity_id
_entity_poly.type
_entity_poly.pdbx_seq_one_letter_code
_entity_poly.pdbx_strand_id
1 'polypeptide(L)'
;MGNEGKNAIKLEIGLVPSSAWWKNLRAKITEKEWDMIRHETYLKYGYMCGICGSKGRMNCHELWKYNDISHVQKLVGFIALCDMCHHVKHIGLAGILASEGKLDYGEVVRHFMRVNSCTSADFEEHKSREFMIWEERSRHKWKLDLGEAFGKKGELAGAKGQSKLDRFD
;
A
#
# COMPACT_ATOMS: atom_id res chain seq x y z
N MET A 1 -24.78 -25.15 -9.00
CA MET A 1 -23.54 -24.79 -9.70
C MET A 1 -22.69 -24.00 -8.71
N GLY A 2 -21.42 -24.37 -8.58
CA GLY A 2 -20.64 -24.31 -7.34
C GLY A 2 -20.43 -22.93 -6.73
N ASN A 3 -20.60 -22.87 -5.40
CA ASN A 3 -20.07 -21.81 -4.55
C ASN A 3 -18.59 -22.14 -4.29
N GLU A 4 -17.74 -21.95 -5.31
CA GLU A 4 -16.29 -22.02 -5.13
C GLU A 4 -15.86 -20.82 -4.28
N GLY A 5 -15.20 -21.09 -3.15
CA GLY A 5 -14.87 -20.09 -2.14
C GLY A 5 -14.18 -18.87 -2.76
N LYS A 6 -14.74 -17.67 -2.52
CA LYS A 6 -14.12 -16.39 -2.92
C LYS A 6 -12.66 -16.41 -2.45
N ASN A 7 -11.72 -16.47 -3.40
CA ASN A 7 -10.29 -16.33 -3.09
C ASN A 7 -10.07 -15.00 -2.36
N ALA A 8 -9.21 -15.02 -1.34
CA ALA A 8 -8.86 -13.80 -0.60
C ALA A 8 -8.28 -12.75 -1.57
N ILE A 9 -8.84 -11.53 -1.54
CA ILE A 9 -8.34 -10.41 -2.34
C ILE A 9 -6.91 -10.10 -1.91
N LYS A 10 -5.97 -10.19 -2.85
CA LYS A 10 -4.54 -9.98 -2.60
C LYS A 10 -4.14 -8.53 -2.76
N LEU A 11 -4.64 -7.87 -3.80
CA LEU A 11 -4.47 -6.47 -4.08
C LEU A 11 -5.77 -5.74 -3.73
N GLU A 12 -5.79 -5.11 -2.57
CA GLU A 12 -6.94 -4.33 -2.09
C GLU A 12 -6.80 -2.84 -2.40
N ILE A 13 -7.93 -2.16 -2.59
CA ILE A 13 -8.04 -0.70 -2.59
C ILE A 13 -7.70 -0.18 -1.19
N GLY A 14 -6.89 0.88 -1.10
CA GLY A 14 -6.34 1.41 0.16
C GLY A 14 -6.65 2.89 0.37
N LEU A 15 -7.94 3.22 0.50
CA LEU A 15 -8.37 4.61 0.67
C LEU A 15 -8.06 5.12 2.09
N VAL A 16 -7.23 6.15 2.17
CA VAL A 16 -6.97 6.89 3.40
C VAL A 16 -8.15 7.84 3.64
N PRO A 17 -8.70 7.94 4.88
CA PRO A 17 -9.77 8.89 5.19
C PRO A 17 -9.36 10.32 4.81
N SER A 18 -10.29 11.10 4.23
CA SER A 18 -9.96 12.44 3.72
C SER A 18 -9.46 13.40 4.81
N SER A 19 -10.00 13.26 6.02
CA SER A 19 -9.57 13.97 7.23
C SER A 19 -8.14 13.63 7.71
N ALA A 20 -7.48 12.68 7.03
CA ALA A 20 -6.14 12.19 7.33
C ALA A 20 -5.15 12.24 6.15
N TRP A 21 -5.54 12.72 4.96
CA TRP A 21 -4.64 12.78 3.79
C TRP A 21 -3.32 13.52 4.05
N TRP A 22 -3.37 14.60 4.82
CA TRP A 22 -2.19 15.41 5.19
C TRP A 22 -1.44 14.90 6.43
N LYS A 23 -1.86 13.76 6.99
CA LYS A 23 -1.27 13.10 8.17
C LYS A 23 -0.50 11.86 7.74
N ASN A 24 0.58 12.07 6.99
CA ASN A 24 1.49 11.01 6.54
C ASN A 24 2.90 11.22 7.13
N LEU A 25 3.76 10.20 7.03
CA LEU A 25 5.13 10.30 7.54
C LEU A 25 5.94 11.36 6.80
N ARG A 26 5.75 11.49 5.49
CA ARG A 26 6.50 12.45 4.66
C ARG A 26 6.34 13.90 5.11
N ALA A 27 5.20 14.25 5.72
CA ALA A 27 4.99 15.58 6.31
C ALA A 27 5.74 15.81 7.64
N LYS A 28 6.40 14.78 8.19
CA LYS A 28 7.10 14.80 9.48
C LYS A 28 8.61 14.58 9.37
N ILE A 29 9.10 14.27 8.19
CA ILE A 29 10.51 13.92 7.95
C ILE A 29 11.07 14.73 6.78
N THR A 30 12.39 14.81 6.72
CA THR A 30 13.11 15.40 5.59
C THR A 30 13.02 14.52 4.35
N GLU A 31 13.23 15.13 3.19
CA GLU A 31 13.32 14.39 1.92
C GLU A 31 14.44 13.33 1.95
N LYS A 32 15.57 13.64 2.59
CA LYS A 32 16.69 12.69 2.74
C LYS A 32 16.29 11.46 3.57
N GLU A 33 15.58 11.65 4.67
CA GLU A 33 15.07 10.54 5.49
C GLU A 33 14.06 9.71 4.70
N TRP A 34 13.16 10.36 3.95
CA TRP A 34 12.22 9.65 3.09
C TRP A 34 12.93 8.83 2.01
N ASP A 35 13.98 9.40 1.42
CA ASP A 35 14.80 8.74 0.41
C ASP A 35 15.50 7.49 0.92
N MET A 36 15.99 7.53 2.16
CA MET A 36 16.52 6.34 2.83
C MET A 36 15.45 5.26 2.99
N ILE A 37 14.28 5.62 3.55
CA ILE A 37 13.17 4.68 3.79
C ILE A 37 12.71 4.02 2.48
N ARG A 38 12.52 4.80 1.41
CA ARG A 38 12.07 4.23 0.13
C ARG A 38 13.12 3.31 -0.48
N HIS A 39 14.41 3.65 -0.41
CA HIS A 39 15.48 2.78 -0.93
C HIS A 39 15.61 1.49 -0.14
N GLU A 40 15.58 1.56 1.19
CA GLU A 40 15.58 0.36 2.05
C GLU A 40 14.36 -0.52 1.77
N THR A 41 13.20 0.08 1.56
CA THR A 41 11.98 -0.63 1.17
C THR A 41 12.15 -1.32 -0.18
N TYR A 42 12.68 -0.64 -1.20
CA TYR A 42 12.88 -1.26 -2.52
C TYR A 42 13.87 -2.41 -2.47
N LEU A 43 14.97 -2.25 -1.73
CA LEU A 43 15.98 -3.28 -1.53
C LEU A 43 15.40 -4.50 -0.80
N LYS A 44 14.61 -4.29 0.26
CA LYS A 44 13.93 -5.36 1.01
C LYS A 44 13.06 -6.23 0.12
N TYR A 45 12.44 -5.67 -0.90
CA TYR A 45 11.59 -6.38 -1.86
C TYR A 45 12.34 -6.80 -3.14
N GLY A 46 13.67 -6.63 -3.20
CA GLY A 46 14.47 -7.00 -4.36
C GLY A 46 14.07 -6.25 -5.63
N TYR A 47 13.62 -4.99 -5.50
CA TYR A 47 13.11 -4.16 -6.61
C TYR A 47 11.95 -4.81 -7.38
N MET A 48 11.13 -5.59 -6.68
CA MET A 48 9.90 -6.19 -7.20
C MET A 48 8.69 -5.71 -6.40
N CYS A 49 7.53 -5.65 -7.07
CA CYS A 49 6.28 -5.32 -6.40
C CYS A 49 5.96 -6.39 -5.34
N GLY A 50 5.82 -5.97 -4.08
CA GLY A 50 5.48 -6.84 -2.96
C GLY A 50 4.09 -7.47 -3.02
N ILE A 51 3.25 -7.05 -3.97
CA ILE A 51 1.93 -7.64 -4.23
C ILE A 51 2.00 -8.55 -5.46
N CYS A 52 2.20 -7.99 -6.65
CA CYS A 52 2.10 -8.75 -7.90
C CYS A 52 3.42 -9.34 -8.42
N GLY A 53 4.56 -9.04 -7.79
CA GLY A 53 5.88 -9.55 -8.20
C GLY A 53 6.47 -8.90 -9.46
N SER A 54 5.78 -7.94 -10.08
CA SER A 54 6.31 -7.25 -11.27
C SER A 54 7.58 -6.45 -10.96
N LYS A 55 8.49 -6.41 -11.94
CA LYS A 55 9.72 -5.62 -11.93
C LYS A 55 9.50 -4.24 -12.57
N GLY A 56 10.37 -3.28 -12.27
CA GLY A 56 10.36 -1.95 -12.89
C GLY A 56 10.44 -0.84 -11.85
N ARG A 57 9.90 0.34 -12.20
CA ARG A 57 9.84 1.48 -11.27
C ARG A 57 8.98 1.12 -10.05
N MET A 58 9.54 1.35 -8.86
CA MET A 58 8.88 1.08 -7.58
C MET A 58 8.41 2.36 -6.89
N ASN A 59 7.29 2.25 -6.20
CA ASN A 59 6.72 3.23 -5.30
C ASN A 59 6.77 2.69 -3.88
N CYS A 60 7.22 3.51 -2.93
CA CYS A 60 7.18 3.17 -1.51
C CYS A 60 5.81 3.56 -0.96
N HIS A 61 5.01 2.57 -0.57
CA HIS A 61 3.67 2.77 -0.07
C HIS A 61 3.61 2.50 1.44
N GLU A 62 3.06 3.46 2.18
CA GLU A 62 2.80 3.35 3.62
C GLU A 62 1.71 2.31 3.90
N LEU A 63 1.94 1.43 4.86
CA LEU A 63 0.96 0.47 5.35
C LEU A 63 0.33 1.02 6.64
N TRP A 64 -1.00 1.15 6.64
CA TRP A 64 -1.76 1.72 7.74
C TRP A 64 -2.68 0.68 8.39
N LYS A 65 -2.76 0.71 9.72
CA LYS A 65 -3.82 0.05 10.49
C LYS A 65 -4.72 1.10 11.11
N TYR A 66 -6.03 0.91 10.99
CA TYR A 66 -7.03 1.82 11.52
C TYR A 66 -7.72 1.19 12.74
N ASN A 67 -7.83 1.97 13.83
CA ASN A 67 -8.74 1.69 14.93
C ASN A 67 -9.93 2.64 14.80
N ASP A 68 -11.05 2.14 14.30
CA ASP A 68 -12.27 2.91 14.04
C ASP A 68 -12.96 3.40 15.32
N ILE A 69 -12.75 2.74 16.47
CA ILE A 69 -13.37 3.14 17.74
C ILE A 69 -12.63 4.34 18.33
N SER A 70 -11.30 4.28 18.38
CA SER A 70 -10.47 5.36 18.96
C SER A 70 -10.00 6.37 17.92
N HIS A 71 -10.34 6.17 16.65
CA HIS A 71 -9.92 6.97 15.50
C HIS A 71 -8.40 7.15 15.44
N VAL A 72 -7.65 6.05 15.54
CA VAL A 72 -6.18 6.04 15.44
C VAL A 72 -5.76 5.40 14.12
N GLN A 73 -5.01 6.16 13.32
CA GLN A 73 -4.32 5.69 12.13
C GLN A 73 -2.87 5.39 12.51
N LYS A 74 -2.49 4.12 12.46
CA LYS A 74 -1.17 3.65 12.86
C LYS A 74 -0.32 3.22 11.68
N LEU A 75 0.88 3.78 11.53
CA LEU A 75 1.85 3.32 10.55
C LEU A 75 2.40 1.97 11.03
N VAL A 76 2.31 0.95 10.18
CA VAL A 76 2.78 -0.41 10.51
C VAL A 76 3.90 -0.90 9.60
N GLY A 77 4.25 -0.15 8.55
CA GLY A 77 5.41 -0.44 7.71
C GLY A 77 5.29 0.15 6.31
N PHE A 78 6.11 -0.38 5.42
CA PHE A 78 6.19 0.02 4.01
C PHE A 78 6.23 -1.19 3.10
N ILE A 79 5.72 -1.01 1.88
CA ILE A 79 5.77 -2.00 0.81
C ILE A 79 6.22 -1.35 -0.50
N ALA A 80 7.06 -2.04 -1.28
CA ALA A 80 7.40 -1.64 -2.63
C ALA A 80 6.29 -2.06 -3.60
N LEU A 81 5.76 -1.13 -4.38
CA LEU A 81 4.67 -1.40 -5.34
C LEU A 81 5.06 -0.94 -6.76
N CYS A 82 4.67 -1.72 -7.77
CA CYS A 82 4.64 -1.19 -9.13
C CYS A 82 3.55 -0.12 -9.27
N ASP A 83 3.64 0.68 -10.34
CA ASP A 83 2.71 1.77 -10.60
C ASP A 83 1.24 1.33 -10.58
N MET A 84 0.92 0.18 -11.19
CA MET A 84 -0.46 -0.29 -11.27
C MET A 84 -1.03 -0.72 -9.91
N CYS A 85 -0.26 -1.47 -9.10
CA CYS A 85 -0.67 -1.79 -7.72
C CYS A 85 -0.80 -0.51 -6.88
N HIS A 86 0.08 0.47 -7.09
CA HIS A 86 0.03 1.74 -6.37
C HIS A 86 -1.21 2.57 -6.76
N HIS A 87 -1.57 2.62 -8.03
CA HIS A 87 -2.82 3.24 -8.49
C HIS A 87 -4.06 2.56 -7.94
N VAL A 88 -4.06 1.22 -7.83
CA VAL A 88 -5.17 0.50 -7.18
C VAL A 88 -5.29 0.86 -5.71
N LYS A 89 -4.18 0.95 -4.96
CA LYS A 89 -4.20 1.41 -3.57
C LYS A 89 -4.82 2.80 -3.47
N HIS A 90 -4.50 3.69 -4.40
CA HIS A 90 -5.04 5.05 -4.49
C HIS A 90 -6.13 5.20 -5.56
N ILE A 91 -7.14 4.30 -5.58
CA ILE A 91 -8.12 4.23 -6.67
C ILE A 91 -8.90 5.54 -6.90
N GLY A 92 -9.14 6.33 -5.84
CA GLY A 92 -9.79 7.64 -5.94
C GLY A 92 -8.94 8.64 -6.74
N LEU A 93 -7.63 8.69 -6.46
CA LEU A 93 -6.69 9.51 -7.23
C LEU A 93 -6.54 9.00 -8.66
N ALA A 94 -6.51 7.68 -8.85
CA ALA A 94 -6.48 7.08 -10.19
C ALA A 94 -7.69 7.50 -11.04
N GLY A 95 -8.88 7.60 -10.43
CA GLY A 95 -10.08 8.12 -11.09
C GLY A 95 -9.94 9.58 -11.53
N ILE A 96 -9.37 10.44 -10.67
CA ILE A 96 -9.10 11.85 -11.01
C ILE A 96 -8.13 11.93 -12.19
N LEU A 97 -6.99 11.24 -12.12
CA LEU A 97 -5.99 11.22 -13.20
C LEU A 97 -6.58 10.72 -14.53
N ALA A 98 -7.48 9.74 -14.48
CA ALA A 98 -8.16 9.25 -15.68
C ALA A 98 -9.11 10.28 -16.28
N SER A 99 -9.86 11.01 -15.45
CA SER A 99 -10.73 12.11 -15.91
C SER A 99 -9.94 13.25 -16.57
N GLU A 100 -8.68 13.42 -16.20
CA GLU A 100 -7.74 14.37 -16.81
C GLU A 100 -7.00 13.81 -18.04
N GLY A 101 -7.29 12.57 -18.46
CA GLY A 101 -6.60 11.90 -19.58
C GLY A 101 -5.17 11.47 -19.30
N LYS A 102 -4.73 11.46 -18.02
CA LYS A 102 -3.36 11.15 -17.59
C LYS A 102 -3.15 9.68 -17.24
N LEU A 103 -4.22 8.88 -17.17
CA LEU A 103 -4.19 7.47 -16.79
C LEU A 103 -5.32 6.70 -17.47
N ASP A 104 -5.03 5.51 -17.99
CA ASP A 104 -6.08 4.58 -18.40
C ASP A 104 -6.62 3.85 -17.16
N TYR A 105 -7.81 4.25 -16.69
CA TYR A 105 -8.46 3.60 -15.55
C TYR A 105 -8.80 2.13 -15.83
N GLY A 106 -9.12 1.79 -17.08
CA GLY A 106 -9.41 0.42 -17.49
C GLY A 106 -8.21 -0.51 -17.31
N GLU A 107 -6.99 -0.03 -17.56
CA GLU A 107 -5.76 -0.78 -17.26
C GLU A 107 -5.59 -1.03 -15.76
N VAL A 108 -5.94 -0.05 -14.91
CA VAL A 108 -5.89 -0.20 -13.44
C VAL A 108 -6.84 -1.30 -12.97
N VAL A 109 -8.08 -1.30 -13.50
CA VAL A 109 -9.08 -2.34 -13.21
C VAL A 109 -8.64 -3.71 -13.72
N ARG A 110 -8.15 -3.79 -14.97
CA ARG A 110 -7.60 -5.04 -15.54
C ARG A 110 -6.45 -5.59 -14.71
N HIS A 111 -5.61 -4.70 -14.16
CA HIS A 111 -4.52 -5.11 -13.27
C HIS A 111 -5.04 -5.68 -11.95
N PHE A 112 -6.03 -5.04 -11.30
CA PHE A 112 -6.69 -5.59 -10.12
C PHE A 112 -7.23 -7.00 -10.37
N MET A 113 -8.00 -7.15 -11.44
CA MET A 113 -8.64 -8.42 -11.80
C MET A 113 -7.62 -9.53 -12.02
N ARG A 114 -6.53 -9.24 -12.75
CA ARG A 114 -5.46 -10.21 -13.00
C ARG A 114 -4.70 -10.62 -11.74
N VAL A 115 -4.42 -9.67 -10.84
CA VAL A 115 -3.68 -9.97 -9.60
C VAL A 115 -4.53 -10.77 -8.61
N ASN A 116 -5.83 -10.53 -8.60
CA ASN A 116 -6.78 -11.18 -7.70
C ASN A 116 -7.49 -12.40 -8.31
N SER A 117 -7.27 -12.68 -9.60
CA SER A 117 -8.01 -13.69 -10.36
C SER A 117 -9.53 -13.54 -10.20
N CYS A 118 -10.04 -12.30 -10.32
CA CYS A 118 -11.45 -11.98 -10.08
C CYS A 118 -12.11 -11.31 -11.28
N THR A 119 -13.43 -11.20 -11.24
CA THR A 119 -14.23 -10.55 -12.28
C THR A 119 -14.28 -9.03 -12.10
N SER A 120 -14.81 -8.32 -13.09
CA SER A 120 -15.12 -6.89 -12.97
C SER A 120 -16.22 -6.63 -11.95
N ALA A 121 -17.18 -7.55 -11.80
CA ALA A 121 -18.22 -7.45 -10.78
C ALA A 121 -17.62 -7.53 -9.36
N ASP A 122 -16.64 -8.41 -9.13
CA ASP A 122 -15.91 -8.49 -7.86
C ASP A 122 -15.13 -7.20 -7.57
N PHE A 123 -14.52 -6.60 -8.59
CA PHE A 123 -13.85 -5.30 -8.45
C PHE A 123 -14.84 -4.20 -8.06
N GLU A 124 -16.00 -4.12 -8.71
CA GLU A 124 -17.02 -3.10 -8.38
C GLU A 124 -17.64 -3.31 -7.01
N GLU A 125 -17.87 -4.57 -6.59
CA GLU A 125 -18.30 -4.92 -5.22
C GLU A 125 -17.24 -4.46 -4.20
N HIS A 126 -15.96 -4.80 -4.44
CA HIS A 126 -14.86 -4.39 -3.58
C HIS A 126 -14.72 -2.87 -3.51
N LYS A 127 -14.72 -2.19 -4.66
CA LYS A 127 -14.64 -0.73 -4.75
C LYS A 127 -15.77 -0.07 -3.97
N SER A 128 -17.02 -0.49 -4.18
CA SER A 128 -18.18 0.06 -3.49
C SER A 128 -18.04 -0.08 -1.97
N ARG A 129 -17.62 -1.26 -1.50
CA ARG A 129 -17.37 -1.50 -0.06
C ARG A 129 -16.28 -0.60 0.51
N GLU A 130 -15.12 -0.50 -0.15
CA GLU A 130 -14.02 0.33 0.35
C GLU A 130 -14.37 1.83 0.33
N PHE A 131 -15.18 2.29 -0.63
CA PHE A 131 -15.69 3.67 -0.64
C PHE A 131 -16.70 3.94 0.48
N MET A 132 -17.58 2.99 0.83
CA MET A 132 -18.46 3.13 2.00
C MET A 132 -17.66 3.25 3.30
N ILE A 133 -16.64 2.40 3.48
CA ILE A 133 -15.73 2.48 4.64
C ILE A 133 -15.01 3.83 4.65
N TRP A 134 -14.48 4.25 3.50
CA TRP A 134 -13.80 5.54 3.38
C TRP A 134 -14.72 6.72 3.73
N GLU A 135 -15.97 6.70 3.27
CA GLU A 135 -16.94 7.75 3.55
C GLU A 135 -17.19 7.85 5.06
N GLU A 136 -17.47 6.73 5.72
CA GLU A 136 -17.68 6.69 7.16
C GLU A 136 -16.44 7.18 7.93
N ARG A 137 -15.27 6.62 7.63
CA ARG A 137 -14.02 7.04 8.29
C ARG A 137 -13.71 8.51 8.08
N SER A 138 -14.09 9.07 6.93
CA SER A 138 -13.83 10.48 6.59
C SER A 138 -14.69 11.46 7.39
N ARG A 139 -15.74 11.00 8.08
CA ARG A 139 -16.58 11.82 8.99
C ARG A 139 -15.87 12.12 10.31
N HIS A 140 -14.79 11.42 10.63
CA HIS A 140 -14.11 11.50 11.92
C HIS A 140 -12.74 12.15 11.82
N LYS A 141 -12.27 12.74 12.93
CA LYS A 141 -10.90 13.25 13.06
C LYS A 141 -9.97 12.15 13.56
N TRP A 142 -8.97 11.82 12.77
CA TRP A 142 -8.00 10.77 13.10
C TRP A 142 -6.77 11.29 13.83
N LYS A 143 -6.32 10.54 14.84
CA LYS A 143 -5.00 10.69 15.47
C LYS A 143 -3.98 9.87 14.69
N LEU A 144 -2.80 10.43 14.45
CA LEU A 144 -1.69 9.76 13.78
C LEU A 144 -0.79 9.11 14.83
N ASP A 145 -0.55 7.81 14.68
CA ASP A 145 0.42 7.04 15.45
C ASP A 145 1.48 6.52 14.47
N LEU A 146 2.69 7.06 14.52
CA LEU A 146 3.80 6.61 13.67
C LEU A 146 4.55 5.40 14.26
N GLY A 147 4.17 4.94 15.46
CA GLY A 147 4.75 3.80 16.16
C GLY A 147 6.26 3.89 16.41
N GLU A 148 6.85 2.79 16.86
CA GLU A 148 8.32 2.61 16.92
C GLU A 148 8.99 2.55 15.55
N ALA A 149 8.22 2.43 14.46
CA ALA A 149 8.76 2.46 13.09
C ALA A 149 9.53 3.76 12.79
N PHE A 150 9.32 4.81 13.59
CA PHE A 150 10.09 6.05 13.58
C PHE A 150 11.06 6.21 14.77
N GLY A 151 10.93 5.36 15.81
CA GLY A 151 11.43 5.60 17.16
C GLY A 151 12.88 5.23 17.47
N LYS A 152 13.61 4.60 16.54
CA LYS A 152 15.06 4.42 16.67
C LYS A 152 15.73 4.80 15.36
N LYS A 153 16.56 5.84 15.43
CA LYS A 153 17.52 6.24 14.39
C LYS A 153 17.97 5.02 13.56
N GLY A 154 17.58 4.99 12.28
CA GLY A 154 18.31 4.26 11.23
C GLY A 154 18.58 2.77 11.45
N GLU A 155 17.73 2.05 12.18
CA GLU A 155 17.79 0.58 12.24
C GLU A 155 16.39 0.00 12.07
N LEU A 156 15.98 -0.20 10.80
CA LEU A 156 15.04 -1.26 10.50
C LEU A 156 15.69 -2.56 11.02
N ALA A 157 15.09 -3.16 12.05
CA ALA A 157 15.58 -4.33 12.75
C ALA A 157 16.17 -5.39 11.79
N GLY A 158 17.50 -5.40 11.70
CA GLY A 158 18.27 -6.47 11.09
C GLY A 158 18.48 -7.58 12.11
N ALA A 159 17.82 -8.71 11.90
CA ALA A 159 18.24 -10.03 12.38
C ALA A 159 17.44 -11.07 11.59
N LYS A 160 18.01 -12.01 10.83
CA LYS A 160 19.36 -12.60 10.93
C LYS A 160 19.89 -12.89 9.53
N GLY A 161 21.16 -12.54 9.33
CA GLY A 161 21.96 -13.18 8.31
C GLY A 161 22.07 -14.68 8.57
N GLN A 162 22.02 -15.46 7.49
CA GLN A 162 22.94 -16.58 7.37
C GLN A 162 23.82 -16.26 6.16
N SER A 163 24.99 -15.71 6.48
CA SER A 163 26.17 -15.99 5.69
C SER A 163 26.39 -17.50 5.74
N LYS A 164 26.37 -18.14 4.57
CA LYS A 164 27.12 -19.38 4.35
C LYS A 164 28.02 -19.16 3.15
N LEU A 165 29.07 -18.38 3.40
CA LEU A 165 30.30 -18.37 2.65
C LEU A 165 31.40 -18.17 3.70
N ASP A 166 31.96 -19.29 4.17
CA ASP A 166 33.40 -19.56 4.15
C ASP A 166 33.72 -20.93 4.76
N ARG A 167 34.28 -21.81 3.90
CA ARG A 167 35.45 -22.72 4.07
C ARG A 167 35.39 -23.76 5.22
N PHE A 168 35.70 -25.04 5.02
CA PHE A 168 36.99 -25.64 4.61
C PHE A 168 36.81 -27.03 3.97
N ASP A 169 37.83 -27.43 3.19
CA ASP A 169 38.07 -28.63 2.36
C ASP A 169 37.49 -28.65 0.93
#